data_AF-A0A819GFR8-F1
#
_entry.id   AF-A0A819GFR8-F1
#
_cell.length_a   1.000
_cell.length_b   1.000
_cell.length_c   1.000
_cell.angle_alpha   90.00
_cell.angle_beta   90.00
_cell.angle_gamma   90.00
#
_symmetry.space_group_name_H-M   'P 1'
#
loop_
_entity.id
_entity.type
_entity.pdbx_description
1 polymer ?
#
loop_
_entity_poly.entity_id
_entity_poly.type
_entity_poly.pdbx_seq_one_letter_code
_entity_poly.pdbx_strand_id
1 'polypeptide(L)'
;MFNKKKTSEITERMEGECEDAKERQTVTRNYYSSRPKTFDTMLGGYTQVHDADIQESNQLLQSIFKQYNGKLGSSYCLELGCGIGRVTKNLLS
;
A
#
# COMPACT_ATOMS: atom_id res chain seq x y z
N MET A 1 28.25 -6.30 -4.85
CA MET A 1 28.18 -7.73 -4.44
C MET A 1 27.49 -7.78 -3.09
N PHE A 2 26.20 -8.12 -3.05
CA PHE A 2 25.41 -8.13 -1.81
C PHE A 2 25.78 -9.34 -0.96
N ASN A 3 26.13 -9.08 0.30
CA ASN A 3 26.58 -10.11 1.23
C ASN A 3 25.40 -10.93 1.76
N LYS A 4 25.16 -12.08 1.14
CA LYS A 4 24.05 -13.01 1.43
C LYS A 4 23.99 -13.47 2.90
N LYS A 5 25.12 -13.47 3.62
CA LYS A 5 25.17 -13.90 5.03
C LYS A 5 24.50 -12.91 6.00
N LYS A 6 24.56 -11.61 5.71
CA LYS A 6 23.94 -10.59 6.58
C LYS A 6 22.42 -10.52 6.38
N THR A 7 21.93 -10.99 5.24
CA THR A 7 20.51 -11.02 4.90
C THR A 7 19.79 -12.16 5.63
N SER A 8 20.43 -13.32 5.82
CA SER A 8 19.83 -14.46 6.53
C SER A 8 19.62 -14.21 8.02
N GLU A 9 20.56 -13.54 8.69
CA GLU A 9 20.46 -13.23 10.14
C GLU A 9 19.36 -12.20 10.48
N ILE A 10 18.97 -11.36 9.51
CA ILE A 10 17.88 -10.37 9.68
C ILE A 10 16.52 -11.06 9.52
N THR A 11 16.41 -12.03 8.60
CA THR A 11 15.18 -12.79 8.38
C THR A 11 14.81 -13.65 9.58
N GLU A 12 15.79 -14.31 10.21
CA GLU A 12 15.55 -15.20 11.36
C GLU A 12 15.07 -14.48 12.64
N ARG A 13 15.27 -13.15 12.73
CA ARG A 13 14.90 -12.37 13.93
C ARG A 13 13.52 -11.71 13.86
N MET A 14 12.79 -11.86 12.75
CA MET A 14 11.46 -11.24 12.56
C MET A 14 10.30 -12.25 12.57
N GLU A 15 10.58 -13.54 12.78
CA GLU A 15 9.54 -14.56 12.90
C GLU A 15 9.06 -14.63 14.36
N GLY A 16 8.26 -13.65 14.76
CA GLY A 16 7.34 -13.83 15.88
C GLY A 16 6.30 -14.87 15.51
N GLU A 17 6.15 -15.90 16.35
CA GLU A 17 5.17 -16.97 16.16
C GLU A 17 3.77 -16.38 15.96
N CYS A 18 3.27 -16.53 14.74
CA CYS A 18 1.94 -16.10 14.29
C CYS A 18 1.51 -17.21 13.32
N GLU A 19 0.32 -17.79 13.50
CA GLU A 19 -0.33 -18.84 12.68
C GLU A 19 0.28 -19.02 11.28
N ASP A 20 0.71 -20.21 10.86
CA ASP A 20 1.47 -20.49 9.61
C ASP A 20 1.33 -19.38 8.55
N ALA A 21 2.41 -18.62 8.29
CA ALA A 21 2.37 -17.47 7.37
C ALA A 21 1.79 -17.83 5.99
N LYS A 22 1.90 -19.10 5.58
CA LYS A 22 1.26 -19.63 4.36
C LYS A 22 -0.26 -19.65 4.46
N GLU A 23 -0.80 -20.02 5.62
CA GLU A 23 -2.23 -20.00 5.90
C GLU A 23 -2.78 -18.57 5.83
N ARG A 24 -2.16 -17.61 6.54
CA ARG A 24 -2.58 -16.19 6.47
C ARG A 24 -2.57 -15.64 5.05
N GLN A 25 -1.52 -15.95 4.27
CA GLN A 25 -1.43 -15.53 2.88
C GLN A 25 -2.54 -16.17 2.03
N THR A 26 -2.84 -17.44 2.27
CA THR A 26 -3.89 -18.18 1.55
C THR A 26 -5.28 -17.63 1.86
N VAL A 27 -5.60 -17.44 3.14
CA VAL A 27 -6.87 -16.85 3.59
C VAL A 27 -7.06 -15.45 3.01
N THR A 28 -6.04 -14.60 3.11
CA THR A 28 -6.08 -13.22 2.59
C THR A 28 -6.28 -13.21 1.07
N ARG A 29 -5.52 -14.04 0.34
CA ARG A 29 -5.64 -14.15 -1.12
C ARG A 29 -7.05 -14.57 -1.52
N ASN A 30 -7.61 -15.59 -0.86
CA ASN A 30 -8.95 -16.09 -1.15
C ASN A 30 -10.03 -15.04 -0.84
N TYR A 31 -9.86 -14.30 0.26
CA TYR A 31 -10.76 -13.22 0.65
C TYR A 31 -10.86 -12.12 -0.41
N TYR A 32 -9.72 -11.64 -0.92
CA TYR A 32 -9.71 -10.57 -1.93
C TYR A 32 -10.07 -11.09 -3.33
N SER A 33 -9.73 -12.34 -3.66
CA SER A 33 -10.00 -12.91 -5.00
C SER A 33 -11.47 -13.20 -5.26
N SER A 34 -12.26 -13.45 -4.20
CA SER A 34 -13.67 -13.79 -4.31
C SER A 34 -14.61 -12.58 -4.37
N ARG A 35 -14.11 -11.37 -4.11
CA ARG A 35 -14.93 -10.16 -4.03
C ARG A 35 -14.99 -9.36 -5.34
N PRO A 36 -16.06 -8.58 -5.55
CA PRO A 36 -16.15 -7.66 -6.69
C PRO A 36 -15.00 -6.66 -6.70
N LYS A 37 -14.52 -6.33 -7.90
CA LYS A 37 -13.47 -5.31 -8.13
C LYS A 37 -14.06 -3.90 -8.10
N THR A 38 -14.53 -3.46 -6.93
CA THR A 38 -15.24 -2.18 -6.74
C THR A 38 -14.60 -1.31 -5.65
N PHE A 39 -14.94 -0.02 -5.60
CA PHE A 39 -14.51 0.87 -4.52
C PHE A 39 -15.01 0.40 -3.16
N ASP A 40 -16.23 -0.12 -3.12
CA ASP A 40 -16.84 -0.66 -1.90
C ASP A 40 -16.01 -1.79 -1.29
N THR A 41 -15.55 -2.74 -2.12
CA THR A 41 -14.64 -3.79 -1.66
C THR A 41 -13.31 -3.25 -1.16
N MET A 42 -12.74 -2.24 -1.85
CA MET A 42 -11.44 -1.67 -1.44
C MET A 42 -11.53 -0.89 -0.13
N LEU A 43 -12.70 -0.28 0.15
CA LEU A 43 -12.94 0.52 1.36
C LEU A 43 -13.74 -0.25 2.42
N GLY A 44 -13.98 -1.55 2.23
CA GLY A 44 -14.68 -2.40 3.20
C GLY A 44 -16.10 -1.93 3.53
N GLY A 45 -16.82 -1.34 2.57
CA GLY A 45 -18.16 -0.80 2.79
C GLY A 45 -18.23 0.68 3.17
N TYR A 46 -17.08 1.37 3.31
CA TYR A 46 -17.01 2.77 3.74
C TYR A 46 -16.78 3.75 2.58
N THR A 47 -17.49 3.59 1.47
CA THR A 47 -17.28 4.43 0.27
C THR A 47 -17.47 5.93 0.50
N GLN A 48 -18.25 6.33 1.50
CA GLN A 48 -18.48 7.71 1.88
C GLN A 48 -17.20 8.46 2.32
N VAL A 49 -16.15 7.74 2.73
CA VAL A 49 -14.88 8.38 3.13
C VAL A 49 -13.97 8.68 1.95
N HIS A 50 -14.34 8.23 0.73
CA HIS A 50 -13.49 8.29 -0.45
C HIS A 50 -12.96 9.71 -0.74
N ASP A 51 -13.85 10.69 -0.79
CA ASP A 51 -13.48 12.05 -1.18
C ASP A 51 -12.56 12.69 -0.13
N ALA A 52 -12.90 12.54 1.15
CA ALA A 52 -12.07 13.03 2.26
C ALA A 52 -10.67 12.39 2.25
N ASP A 53 -10.59 11.07 2.08
CA ASP A 53 -9.33 10.32 2.00
C ASP A 53 -8.42 10.82 0.87
N ILE A 54 -8.97 11.04 -0.33
CA ILE A 54 -8.20 11.56 -1.47
C ILE A 54 -7.79 13.02 -1.25
N GLN A 55 -8.70 13.87 -0.76
CA GLN A 55 -8.43 15.30 -0.55
C GLN A 55 -7.34 15.53 0.48
N GLU A 56 -7.43 14.87 1.65
CA GLU A 56 -6.45 15.01 2.71
C GLU A 56 -5.09 14.44 2.30
N SER A 57 -5.08 13.29 1.59
CA SER A 57 -3.84 12.72 1.05
C SER A 57 -3.16 13.66 0.04
N ASN A 58 -3.92 14.33 -0.82
CA ASN A 58 -3.37 15.34 -1.74
C ASN A 58 -2.77 16.52 -0.97
N GLN A 59 -3.48 17.05 0.03
CA GLN A 59 -2.96 18.15 0.85
C GLN A 59 -1.66 17.76 1.55
N LEU A 60 -1.59 16.55 2.10
CA LEU A 60 -0.39 16.00 2.71
C LEU A 60 0.76 15.92 1.70
N LEU A 61 0.56 15.29 0.54
CA LEU A 61 1.60 15.20 -0.49
C LEU A 61 2.09 16.58 -0.92
N GLN A 62 1.18 17.54 -1.16
CA GLN A 62 1.55 18.91 -1.52
C GLN A 62 2.40 19.58 -0.44
N SER A 63 2.08 19.37 0.84
CA SER A 63 2.89 19.88 1.96
C SER A 63 4.31 19.30 1.96
N ILE A 64 4.44 18.01 1.68
CA ILE A 64 5.72 17.30 1.59
C ILE A 64 6.53 17.86 0.42
N PHE A 65 5.95 17.95 -0.80
CA PHE A 65 6.64 18.50 -1.96
C PHE A 65 7.14 19.93 -1.74
N LYS A 66 6.35 20.76 -1.04
CA LYS A 66 6.74 22.12 -0.63
C LYS A 66 7.91 22.11 0.35
N GLN A 67 7.89 21.23 1.36
CA GLN A 67 8.96 21.11 2.35
C GLN A 67 10.32 20.76 1.71
N TYR A 68 10.31 19.97 0.63
CA TYR A 68 11.52 19.64 -0.10
C TYR A 68 11.88 20.66 -1.20
N ASN A 69 11.20 21.80 -1.29
CA ASN A 69 11.43 22.87 -2.28
C ASN A 69 11.56 22.33 -3.73
N GLY A 70 10.73 21.37 -4.11
CA GLY A 70 10.76 20.78 -5.46
C GLY A 70 11.93 19.83 -5.74
N LYS A 71 12.74 19.46 -4.73
CA LYS A 71 13.80 18.46 -4.87
C LYS A 71 13.27 17.02 -4.91
N LEU A 72 12.06 16.81 -4.41
CA LEU A 72 11.37 15.52 -4.54
C LEU A 72 10.84 15.41 -5.97
N GLY A 73 11.28 14.39 -6.69
CA GLY A 73 10.80 14.12 -8.05
C GLY A 73 9.33 13.65 -8.04
N SER A 74 8.59 14.01 -9.08
CA SER A 74 7.18 13.63 -9.26
C SER A 74 6.94 12.81 -10.54
N SER A 75 7.99 12.37 -11.22
CA SER A 75 7.88 11.68 -12.51
C SER A 75 7.38 10.23 -12.39
N TYR A 76 7.63 9.58 -11.25
CA TYR A 76 7.27 8.19 -11.01
C TYR A 76 6.87 7.98 -9.55
N CYS A 77 5.85 7.15 -9.34
CA CYS A 77 5.47 6.64 -8.03
C CYS A 77 5.19 5.14 -8.11
N LEU A 78 5.32 4.44 -6.96
CA LEU A 78 4.95 3.04 -6.82
C LEU A 78 3.86 2.94 -5.75
N GLU A 79 2.66 2.49 -6.13
CA GLU A 79 1.58 2.17 -5.18
C GLU A 79 1.62 0.67 -4.86
N LEU A 80 1.93 0.34 -3.60
CA LEU A 80 1.91 -1.04 -3.12
C LEU A 80 0.48 -1.42 -2.70
N GLY A 81 0.02 -2.61 -3.09
CA GLY A 81 -1.32 -3.06 -2.72
C GLY A 81 -2.45 -2.24 -3.35
N CYS A 82 -2.25 -1.71 -4.56
CA CYS A 82 -3.15 -0.74 -5.20
C CYS A 82 -4.58 -1.26 -5.50
N GLY A 83 -4.80 -2.58 -5.38
CA GLY A 83 -6.09 -3.20 -5.68
C GLY A 83 -6.52 -2.90 -7.12
N ILE A 84 -7.61 -2.14 -7.27
CA ILE A 84 -8.12 -1.69 -8.58
C ILE A 84 -7.56 -0.34 -9.04
N GLY A 85 -6.56 0.20 -8.36
CA GLY A 85 -5.93 1.49 -8.67
C GLY A 85 -6.73 2.70 -8.19
N ARG A 86 -7.44 2.59 -7.07
CA ARG A 86 -8.26 3.71 -6.54
C ARG A 86 -7.42 4.94 -6.25
N VAL A 87 -6.27 4.79 -5.59
CA VAL A 87 -5.41 5.93 -5.26
C VAL A 87 -4.62 6.36 -6.49
N THR A 88 -4.05 5.42 -7.27
CA THR A 88 -3.40 5.71 -8.56
C THR A 88 -4.26 6.62 -9.43
N LYS A 89 -5.53 6.28 -9.62
CA LYS A 89 -6.43 7.03 -10.52
C LYS A 89 -6.82 8.41 -10.00
N ASN A 90 -6.99 8.58 -8.68
CA ASN A 90 -7.60 9.79 -8.11
C ASN A 90 -6.60 10.70 -7.38
N LEU A 91 -5.35 10.27 -7.20
CA LEU A 91 -4.33 11.01 -6.46
C LEU A 91 -2.98 11.06 -7.16
N LEU A 92 -2.52 9.94 -7.73
CA LEU A 92 -1.14 9.79 -8.22
C LEU A 92 -1.00 9.95 -9.75
N SER A 93 -2.10 10.29 -10.44
CA SER A 93 -2.17 10.46 -11.89
C SER A 93 -1.63 11.81 -12.36
#